data_AF-A0A840CUX4-F1
#
_entry.id   AF-A0A840CUX4-F1
#
_cell.length_a   1.000
_cell.length_b   1.000
_cell.length_c   1.000
_cell.angle_alpha   90.00
_cell.angle_beta   90.00
_cell.angle_gamma   90.00
#
_symmetry.space_group_name_H-M   'P 1'
#
loop_
_entity.id
_entity.type
_entity.pdbx_description
1 polymer ?
#
loop_
_entity_poly.entity_id
_entity_poly.type
_entity_poly.pdbx_seq_one_letter_code
_entity_poly.pdbx_strand_id
1 'polypeptide(L)'
;MKGTNKLNTMTNIVYIMVDMLETNLLDMEAEYKKQGYALRHDAKRNFNTAISAINKLKKDVNHCSNDTQENFGNDADMINALLLTMIDRCGDDDEFTFKLYNYIKAFPSRLNLRLDLDSAFGHLFNK
;
A
#
# COMPACT_ATOMS: atom_id res chain seq x y z
N MET A 1 -8.94 -3.81 -18.30
CA MET A 1 -7.89 -4.11 -19.32
C MET A 1 -7.76 -5.63 -19.48
N LYS A 2 -7.93 -6.19 -20.69
CA LYS A 2 -7.79 -7.63 -20.95
C LYS A 2 -6.30 -7.98 -21.17
N GLY A 3 -5.72 -8.74 -20.23
CA GLY A 3 -4.35 -9.25 -20.30
C GLY A 3 -3.46 -8.68 -19.19
N THR A 4 -3.17 -9.48 -18.17
CA THR A 4 -2.20 -9.15 -17.12
C THR A 4 -0.80 -9.27 -17.70
N ASN A 5 -0.22 -8.15 -18.14
CA ASN A 5 1.20 -8.06 -18.47
C ASN A 5 1.95 -7.35 -17.32
N LYS A 6 3.27 -7.58 -17.23
CA LYS A 6 4.12 -7.03 -16.16
C LYS A 6 3.97 -5.50 -16.00
N LEU A 7 3.80 -4.79 -17.11
CA LEU A 7 3.61 -3.33 -17.12
C LEU A 7 2.29 -2.93 -16.45
N ASN A 8 1.18 -3.58 -16.79
CA ASN A 8 -0.13 -3.30 -16.19
C ASN A 8 -0.11 -3.54 -14.68
N THR A 9 0.54 -4.62 -14.22
CA THR A 9 0.71 -4.88 -12.78
C THR A 9 1.53 -3.77 -12.11
N MET A 10 2.64 -3.34 -12.71
CA MET A 10 3.47 -2.26 -12.16
C MET A 10 2.71 -0.93 -12.10
N THR A 11 1.99 -0.58 -13.17
CA THR A 11 1.18 0.63 -13.22
C THR A 11 0.07 0.60 -12.18
N ASN A 12 -0.66 -0.51 -12.07
CA ASN A 12 -1.75 -0.64 -11.10
C ASN A 12 -1.24 -0.51 -9.66
N ILE A 13 -0.11 -1.15 -9.34
CA ILE A 13 0.52 -1.07 -8.02
C ILE A 13 0.85 0.39 -7.66
N VAL A 14 1.37 1.19 -8.60
CA VAL A 14 1.68 2.59 -8.33
C VAL A 14 0.43 3.39 -7.98
N TYR A 15 -0.65 3.26 -8.76
CA TYR A 15 -1.88 4.00 -8.47
C TYR A 15 -2.57 3.55 -7.19
N ILE A 16 -2.55 2.24 -6.91
CA ILE A 16 -3.02 1.68 -5.64
C ILE A 16 -2.22 2.26 -4.48
N MET A 17 -0.89 2.27 -4.55
CA MET A 17 -0.05 2.81 -3.47
C MET A 17 -0.25 4.31 -3.26
N VAL A 18 -0.50 5.07 -4.34
CA VAL A 18 -0.79 6.51 -4.25
C VAL A 18 -2.10 6.75 -3.50
N ASP A 19 -3.14 5.98 -3.79
CA ASP A 19 -4.43 6.07 -3.12
C ASP A 19 -4.34 5.64 -1.65
N MET A 20 -3.70 4.49 -1.39
CA MET A 20 -3.44 4.00 -0.03
C MET A 20 -2.66 5.00 0.81
N LEU A 21 -1.64 5.65 0.24
CA LEU A 21 -0.84 6.64 0.96
C LEU A 21 -1.67 7.87 1.32
N GLU A 22 -2.57 8.33 0.43
CA GLU A 22 -3.49 9.42 0.76
C GLU A 22 -4.40 9.05 1.94
N THR A 23 -5.06 7.89 1.86
CA THR A 23 -5.94 7.39 2.92
C THR A 23 -5.20 7.29 4.25
N ASN A 24 -4.03 6.65 4.27
CA ASN A 24 -3.25 6.50 5.50
C ASN A 24 -2.73 7.83 6.06
N LEU A 25 -2.41 8.82 5.22
CA LEU A 25 -2.02 10.16 5.67
C LEU A 25 -3.19 10.91 6.32
N LEU A 26 -4.38 10.81 5.73
CA LEU A 26 -5.60 11.42 6.27
C LEU A 26 -6.02 10.77 7.59
N ASP A 27 -5.99 9.44 7.65
CA ASP A 27 -6.30 8.67 8.86
C ASP A 27 -5.32 8.98 9.99
N MET A 28 -4.01 9.06 9.69
CA MET A 28 -3.00 9.46 10.66
C MET A 28 -3.26 10.87 11.19
N GLU A 29 -3.60 11.84 10.33
CA GLU A 29 -3.91 13.20 10.78
C GLU A 29 -5.17 13.23 11.66
N ALA A 30 -6.19 12.46 11.32
CA ALA A 30 -7.42 12.33 12.11
C ALA A 30 -7.14 11.73 13.49
N GLU A 31 -6.35 10.66 13.57
CA GLU A 31 -6.00 10.01 14.84
C GLU A 31 -5.10 10.90 15.70
N TYR A 32 -4.15 11.64 15.10
CA TYR A 32 -3.37 12.67 15.81
C TYR A 32 -4.27 13.70 16.46
N LYS A 33 -5.23 14.27 15.69
CA LYS A 33 -6.18 15.28 16.20
C LYS A 33 -7.01 14.73 17.35
N LYS A 34 -7.49 13.49 17.23
CA LYS A 34 -8.27 12.80 18.27
C LYS A 34 -7.49 12.61 19.57
N GLN A 35 -6.18 12.38 19.48
CA GLN A 35 -5.29 12.26 20.63
C GLN A 35 -4.76 13.61 21.16
N GLY A 36 -5.18 14.73 20.57
CA GLY A 36 -4.72 16.07 20.97
C GLY A 36 -3.32 16.42 20.46
N TYR A 37 -2.78 15.65 19.51
CA TYR A 37 -1.51 15.92 18.86
C TYR A 37 -1.69 16.71 17.56
N ALA A 38 -0.64 17.42 17.17
CA ALA A 38 -0.54 18.08 15.88
C ALA A 38 0.87 17.89 15.30
N LEU A 39 0.94 17.76 13.98
CA LEU A 39 2.22 17.79 13.28
C LEU A 39 2.93 19.13 13.52
N ARG A 40 4.24 19.08 13.73
CA ARG A 40 5.08 20.28 13.75
C ARG A 40 4.94 21.05 12.44
N HIS A 41 5.13 22.37 12.49
CA HIS A 41 4.91 23.25 11.34
C HIS A 41 5.57 22.76 10.04
N ASP A 42 6.85 22.42 10.09
CA ASP A 42 7.59 22.00 8.89
C ASP A 42 7.17 20.61 8.40
N ALA A 43 6.89 19.68 9.31
CA ALA A 43 6.33 18.38 8.97
C ALA A 43 4.96 18.54 8.30
N LYS A 44 4.09 19.39 8.85
CA LYS A 44 2.78 19.71 8.26
C LYS A 44 2.91 20.30 6.85
N ARG A 45 3.88 21.19 6.62
CA ARG A 45 4.16 21.74 5.28
C ARG A 45 4.57 20.66 4.29
N ASN A 46 5.44 19.74 4.70
CA ASN A 46 5.87 18.62 3.86
C ASN A 46 4.71 17.68 3.55
N PHE A 47 3.87 17.37 4.55
CA PHE A 47 2.68 16.54 4.39
C PHE A 47 1.70 17.16 3.40
N ASN A 48 1.40 18.45 3.54
CA ASN A 48 0.51 19.15 2.61
C ASN A 48 1.07 19.16 1.17
N THR A 49 2.39 19.26 1.03
CA THR A 49 3.06 19.20 -0.27
C THR A 49 2.96 17.79 -0.88
N ALA A 50 3.14 16.74 -0.08
CA ALA A 50 2.97 15.35 -0.49
C ALA A 50 1.53 15.06 -0.91
N ILE A 51 0.53 15.45 -0.11
CA ILE A 51 -0.91 15.30 -0.43
C ILE A 51 -1.24 16.04 -1.75
N SER A 52 -0.69 17.25 -1.95
CA SER A 52 -0.90 17.99 -3.20
C SER A 52 -0.30 17.26 -4.41
N ALA A 53 0.89 16.66 -4.26
CA ALA A 53 1.52 15.87 -5.32
C ALA A 53 0.75 14.58 -5.62
N ILE A 54 0.31 13.85 -4.57
CA ILE A 54 -0.52 12.66 -4.67
C ILE A 54 -1.82 12.97 -5.43
N ASN A 55 -2.52 14.04 -5.05
CA ASN A 55 -3.73 14.46 -5.73
C ASN A 55 -3.52 14.77 -7.21
N LYS A 56 -2.34 15.27 -7.60
CA LYS A 56 -1.99 15.47 -9.02
C LYS A 56 -1.77 14.14 -9.75
N LEU A 57 -1.10 13.17 -9.13
CA LEU A 57 -0.91 11.82 -9.70
C LEU A 57 -2.26 11.10 -9.89
N LYS A 58 -3.19 11.25 -8.94
CA LYS A 58 -4.54 10.65 -9.04
C LYS A 58 -5.38 11.26 -10.16
N LYS A 59 -5.09 12.48 -10.63
CA LYS A 59 -5.85 13.09 -11.74
C LYS A 59 -5.77 12.24 -13.01
N ASP A 60 -4.70 11.50 -13.23
CA ASP A 60 -4.59 10.64 -14.40
C ASP A 60 -5.66 9.53 -14.37
N VAL A 61 -5.98 9.00 -13.18
CA VAL A 61 -7.06 8.02 -12.98
C VAL A 61 -8.43 8.63 -13.30
N ASN A 62 -8.64 9.92 -13.01
CA ASN A 62 -9.91 10.61 -13.31
C ASN A 62 -10.22 10.71 -14.82
N HIS A 63 -9.22 10.51 -15.69
CA HIS A 63 -9.42 10.46 -17.14
C HIS A 63 -9.84 9.06 -17.63
N CYS A 64 -9.86 8.05 -16.74
CA CYS A 64 -10.35 6.71 -17.03
C CYS A 64 -11.88 6.62 -16.92
N SER A 65 -12.48 5.52 -17.41
CA SER A 65 -13.91 5.27 -17.22
C SER A 65 -14.29 5.14 -15.73
N ASN A 66 -15.54 5.43 -15.38
CA ASN A 66 -16.04 5.29 -14.01
C ASN A 66 -15.77 3.89 -13.44
N ASP A 67 -16.07 2.83 -14.21
CA ASP A 67 -15.78 1.45 -13.79
C ASP A 67 -14.28 1.24 -13.50
N THR A 68 -13.40 1.88 -14.26
CA THR A 68 -11.95 1.76 -14.05
C THR A 68 -11.53 2.48 -12.77
N GLN A 69 -12.09 3.66 -12.51
CA GLN A 69 -11.84 4.42 -11.29
C GLN A 69 -12.32 3.64 -10.05
N GLU A 70 -13.52 3.07 -10.12
CA GLU A 70 -14.10 2.25 -9.05
C GLU A 70 -13.26 0.98 -8.79
N ASN A 71 -12.79 0.30 -9.84
CA ASN A 71 -11.90 -0.84 -9.69
C ASN A 71 -10.58 -0.45 -8.99
N PHE A 72 -9.99 0.69 -9.33
CA PHE A 72 -8.78 1.17 -8.65
C PHE A 72 -9.03 1.46 -7.16
N GLY A 73 -10.13 2.13 -6.84
CA GLY A 73 -10.51 2.39 -5.45
C GLY A 73 -10.72 1.10 -4.66
N ASN A 74 -11.48 0.16 -5.22
CA ASN A 74 -11.73 -1.15 -4.59
C ASN A 74 -10.44 -1.94 -4.38
N ASP A 75 -9.53 -1.96 -5.36
CA ASP A 75 -8.23 -2.62 -5.23
C ASP A 75 -7.38 -1.94 -4.15
N ALA A 76 -7.38 -0.60 -4.09
CA ALA A 76 -6.64 0.15 -3.08
C ALA A 76 -7.14 -0.11 -1.66
N ASP A 77 -8.46 -0.05 -1.45
CA ASP A 77 -9.09 -0.34 -0.17
C ASP A 77 -8.81 -1.78 0.28
N MET A 78 -8.92 -2.75 -0.64
CA MET A 78 -8.63 -4.16 -0.34
C MET A 78 -7.17 -4.35 0.09
N ILE A 79 -6.21 -3.78 -0.64
CA ILE A 79 -4.78 -3.91 -0.30
C ILE A 79 -4.46 -3.19 1.01
N ASN A 80 -5.07 -2.02 1.27
CA ASN A 80 -4.89 -1.33 2.55
C ASN A 80 -5.44 -2.15 3.72
N ALA A 81 -6.62 -2.74 3.58
CA ALA A 81 -7.21 -3.61 4.59
C ALA A 81 -6.34 -4.84 4.88
N LEU A 82 -5.75 -5.46 3.85
CA LEU A 82 -4.80 -6.56 4.01
C LEU A 82 -3.54 -6.12 4.76
N LEU A 83 -2.97 -4.96 4.42
CA LEU A 83 -1.81 -4.41 5.11
C LEU A 83 -2.10 -4.13 6.59
N LEU A 84 -3.22 -3.46 6.89
CA LEU A 84 -3.64 -3.17 8.25
C LEU A 84 -3.89 -4.47 9.05
N THR A 85 -4.51 -5.48 8.42
CA THR A 85 -4.72 -6.79 9.04
C THR A 85 -3.39 -7.47 9.34
N MET A 86 -2.41 -7.41 8.44
CA MET A 86 -1.09 -7.96 8.70
C MET A 86 -0.41 -7.27 9.88
N ILE A 87 -0.43 -5.93 9.94
CA ILE A 87 0.14 -5.16 11.04
C ILE A 87 -0.54 -5.52 12.36
N ASP A 88 -1.88 -5.55 12.39
CA ASP A 88 -2.66 -5.81 13.59
C ASP A 88 -2.53 -7.26 14.09
N ARG A 89 -2.47 -8.24 13.18
CA ARG A 89 -2.39 -9.66 13.55
C ARG A 89 -0.98 -10.14 13.85
N CYS A 90 0.04 -9.55 13.23
CA CYS A 90 1.43 -9.95 13.44
C CYS A 90 2.14 -9.10 14.50
N GLY A 91 1.81 -7.81 14.63
CA GLY A 91 2.50 -6.89 15.54
C GLY A 91 4.02 -6.94 15.31
N ASP A 92 4.76 -7.17 16.40
CA ASP A 92 6.22 -7.32 16.41
C ASP A 92 6.68 -8.80 16.35
N ASP A 93 5.79 -9.76 16.08
CA ASP A 93 6.13 -11.17 15.94
C ASP A 93 6.62 -11.48 14.52
N ASP A 94 7.92 -11.27 14.34
CA ASP A 94 8.63 -11.58 13.10
C ASP A 94 8.53 -13.06 12.69
N GLU A 95 8.48 -13.98 13.67
CA GLU A 95 8.40 -15.41 13.39
C GLU A 95 7.03 -15.77 12.80
N PHE A 96 5.96 -15.22 13.36
CA PHE A 96 4.61 -15.38 12.83
C PHE A 96 4.47 -14.75 11.45
N THR A 97 5.01 -13.55 11.25
CA THR A 97 5.05 -12.88 9.94
C THR A 97 5.74 -13.76 8.89
N PHE A 98 6.87 -14.38 9.25
CA PHE A 98 7.60 -15.28 8.37
C PHE A 98 6.83 -16.57 8.07
N LYS A 99 6.12 -17.14 9.05
CA LYS A 99 5.23 -18.31 8.84
C LYS A 99 4.10 -17.97 7.86
N LEU A 100 3.47 -16.81 8.01
CA LEU A 100 2.43 -16.34 7.10
C LEU A 100 2.98 -16.14 5.68
N TYR A 101 4.15 -15.51 5.55
CA TYR A 101 4.84 -15.35 4.26
C TYR A 101 5.08 -16.71 3.59
N ASN A 102 5.62 -17.70 4.31
CA ASN A 102 5.86 -19.03 3.77
C ASN A 102 4.57 -19.76 3.41
N TYR A 103 3.51 -19.59 4.21
CA TYR A 103 2.19 -20.13 3.89
C TYR A 103 1.66 -19.58 2.56
N ILE A 104 1.77 -18.28 2.32
CA ILE A 104 1.37 -17.66 1.04
C ILE A 104 2.29 -18.12 -0.10
N LYS A 105 3.61 -18.22 0.14
CA LYS A 105 4.61 -18.68 -0.85
C LYS A 105 4.40 -20.13 -1.27
N ALA A 106 3.75 -20.96 -0.44
CA ALA A 106 3.48 -22.36 -0.75
C ALA A 106 2.46 -22.55 -1.89
N PHE A 107 1.66 -21.53 -2.22
CA PHE A 107 0.72 -21.60 -3.33
C PHE A 107 1.43 -21.38 -4.68
N PRO A 108 1.03 -22.11 -5.75
CA PRO A 108 1.64 -21.93 -7.06
C PRO A 108 1.37 -20.52 -7.60
N SER A 109 2.40 -19.94 -8.22
CA SER A 109 2.30 -18.64 -8.87
C SER A 109 1.21 -18.66 -9.95
N ARG A 110 0.26 -17.70 -9.87
CA ARG A 110 -0.80 -17.52 -10.87
C ARG A 110 -0.45 -16.54 -11.99
N LEU A 111 0.50 -15.64 -11.73
CA LEU A 111 0.87 -14.54 -12.64
C LEU A 111 2.29 -14.70 -13.22
N ASN A 112 3.03 -15.70 -12.76
CA ASN A 112 4.42 -15.97 -13.16
C ASN A 112 5.33 -14.75 -12.99
N LEU A 113 5.09 -13.99 -11.91
CA LEU A 113 5.94 -12.87 -11.54
C LEU A 113 7.26 -13.41 -10.98
N ARG A 114 8.39 -12.85 -11.43
CA ARG A 114 9.68 -13.10 -10.81
C ARG A 114 9.79 -12.23 -9.57
N LEU A 115 9.57 -12.84 -8.41
CA LEU A 115 9.63 -12.20 -7.10
C LEU A 115 10.99 -12.51 -6.46
N ASP A 116 11.82 -11.50 -6.26
CA ASP A 116 13.09 -11.61 -5.51
C ASP A 116 12.88 -11.00 -4.11
N LEU A 117 12.25 -11.77 -3.23
CA LEU A 117 11.77 -11.29 -1.92
C LEU A 117 12.64 -11.76 -0.76
N ASP A 118 13.58 -12.66 -0.99
CA ASP A 118 14.35 -13.28 0.10
C ASP A 118 15.21 -12.22 0.83
N SER A 119 15.65 -11.18 0.13
CA SER A 119 16.38 -10.04 0.71
C SER A 119 15.52 -9.19 1.66
N ALA A 120 14.20 -9.08 1.42
CA ALA A 120 13.32 -8.27 2.25
C ALA A 120 13.22 -8.81 3.69
N PHE A 121 13.34 -10.13 3.86
CA PHE A 121 13.35 -10.79 5.17
C PHE A 121 14.75 -11.07 5.70
N GLY A 122 15.81 -10.66 5.01
CA GLY A 122 17.19 -10.98 5.39
C GLY A 122 17.56 -10.55 6.81
N HIS A 123 16.98 -9.45 7.30
CA HIS A 123 17.19 -8.96 8.67
C HIS A 123 16.64 -9.90 9.76
N LEU A 124 15.69 -10.78 9.42
CA LEU A 124 15.15 -11.78 10.34
C LEU A 124 16.11 -12.97 10.58
N PHE A 125 17.04 -13.19 9.65
CA PHE A 125 17.96 -14.34 9.67
C PHE A 125 19.39 -13.98 10.08
N ASN A 126 19.74 -12.69 10.06
CA ASN A 126 21.02 -12.19 10.53
C ASN A 126 20.90 -11.83 12.02
N LYS A 127 20.89 -12.84 12.90
CA LYS A 127 21.08 -12.66 14.34
C LYS A 127 22.53 -12.89 14.74
#